data_AF-A0A8S3D762-F1
#
_entry.id   AF-A0A8S3D762-F1
#
_cell.length_a   1.000
_cell.length_b   1.000
_cell.length_c   1.000
_cell.angle_alpha   90.00
_cell.angle_beta   90.00
_cell.angle_gamma   90.00
#
_symmetry.space_group_name_H-M   'P 1'
#
loop_
_entity.id
_entity.type
_entity.pdbx_description
1 polymer ?
#
loop_
_entity_poly.entity_id
_entity_poly.type
_entity_poly.pdbx_seq_one_letter_code
_entity_poly.pdbx_strand_id
1 'polypeptide(L)'
;RDYLMTFTTDLIPTNGDSIALQATALTQLTQSPNQLTRTASMLGSEKCYQLASTLSSIATSVPYEDVQIAATQIAQCTSNVLSAINGPLQQRTNVLDLDFSRANTLPSDYDTDLESVWSNPNLFADGNDFSWETIEKNRNIYYQKQAANEICTEVEQTISLISSALNIHLNLDQSLTINTSSIFMSMETISVDSLSNKSVEQIGEARIQMPSNLQFSATNSSSLSVQSIMQPLASYGNSQSDLKTNLSRSMSLSILDQDKNEISIRTDFDNPIEIIIIRDSNFIIPPMALQNVTSFDSNPHNQLFDLYFINITSNLSISIHFEIHPLNNNLSYLFIYKFDNPPLLNSSINQIDGWTVFCPSSETFFGNIIIIDHRFNLDFTNESIYTYFIDNQKTMTHRSLIYGLRELNSTELTSFCLNSTQTSPPITNQRLNFTSDYEHRVYTSACYYLDANNNWQSDGLLVNKF
;
A
#
# COMPACT_ATOMS: atom_id res chain seq x y z
N ARG A 1 4.92 4.32 -32.20
CA ARG A 1 5.79 4.25 -30.99
C ARG A 1 6.61 2.98 -31.02
N ASP A 2 5.99 1.80 -31.08
CA ASP A 2 6.68 0.49 -31.16
C ASP A 2 7.84 0.48 -32.16
N TYR A 3 7.60 0.91 -33.41
CA TYR A 3 8.65 0.98 -34.45
C TYR A 3 9.84 1.89 -34.09
N LEU A 4 9.58 3.06 -33.50
CA LEU A 4 10.65 3.98 -33.06
C LEU A 4 11.39 3.42 -31.85
N MET A 5 10.71 2.66 -30.99
CA MET A 5 11.32 2.00 -29.83
C MET A 5 12.32 0.94 -30.28
N THR A 6 11.96 0.14 -31.29
CA THR A 6 12.88 -0.83 -31.91
C THR A 6 14.11 -0.14 -32.53
N PHE A 7 13.95 1.02 -33.15
CA PHE A 7 15.12 1.78 -33.63
C PHE A 7 16.03 2.23 -32.47
N THR A 8 15.46 2.67 -31.35
CA THR A 8 16.26 3.10 -30.20
C THR A 8 17.02 1.95 -29.54
N THR A 9 16.50 0.71 -29.56
CA THR A 9 17.22 -0.45 -29.00
C THR A 9 18.53 -0.71 -29.72
N ASP A 10 18.61 -0.45 -31.02
CA ASP A 10 19.81 -0.70 -31.85
C ASP A 10 20.93 0.33 -31.66
N LEU A 11 20.68 1.46 -31.00
CA LEU A 11 21.67 2.52 -30.82
C LEU A 11 22.67 2.19 -29.70
N ILE A 12 23.97 2.24 -29.97
CA ILE A 12 25.00 1.95 -28.95
C ILE A 12 25.36 3.24 -28.19
N PRO A 13 25.22 3.30 -26.85
CA PRO A 13 25.71 4.42 -26.06
C PRO A 13 27.25 4.40 -25.98
N THR A 14 27.90 5.54 -26.21
CA THR A 14 29.37 5.63 -26.29
C THR A 14 30.01 6.55 -25.24
N ASN A 15 29.25 7.51 -24.69
CA ASN A 15 29.69 8.46 -23.67
C ASN A 15 28.50 9.02 -22.89
N GLY A 16 28.76 9.84 -21.86
CA GLY A 16 27.73 10.46 -21.00
C GLY A 16 26.65 11.22 -21.79
N ASP A 17 27.06 12.07 -22.74
CA ASP A 17 26.13 12.84 -23.58
C ASP A 17 25.20 11.94 -24.43
N SER A 18 25.76 10.88 -25.02
CA SER A 18 25.00 9.91 -25.81
C SER A 18 23.98 9.17 -24.94
N ILE A 19 24.35 8.81 -23.71
CA ILE A 19 23.43 8.19 -22.75
C ILE A 19 22.30 9.16 -22.40
N ALA A 20 22.62 10.40 -22.04
CA ALA A 20 21.63 11.41 -21.67
C ALA A 20 20.66 11.71 -22.82
N LEU A 21 21.16 11.82 -24.05
CA LEU A 21 20.35 12.05 -25.24
C LEU A 21 19.39 10.88 -25.52
N GLN A 22 19.90 9.64 -25.47
CA GLN A 22 19.07 8.45 -25.69
C GLN A 22 18.02 8.29 -24.58
N ALA A 23 18.40 8.49 -23.31
CA ALA A 23 17.47 8.45 -22.18
C ALA A 23 16.37 9.51 -22.29
N THR A 24 16.73 10.72 -22.75
CA THR A 24 15.76 11.80 -23.02
C THR A 24 14.79 11.40 -24.13
N ALA A 25 15.29 10.84 -25.25
CA ALA A 25 14.44 10.38 -26.34
C ALA A 25 13.48 9.27 -25.90
N LEU A 26 13.94 8.30 -25.12
CA LEU A 26 13.10 7.25 -24.54
C LEU A 26 12.04 7.80 -23.61
N THR A 27 12.39 8.78 -22.78
CA THR A 27 11.44 9.48 -21.91
C THR A 27 10.31 10.12 -22.73
N GLN A 28 10.63 10.77 -23.85
CA GLN A 28 9.61 11.35 -24.74
C GLN A 28 8.75 10.27 -25.41
N LEU A 29 9.36 9.15 -25.85
CA LEU A 29 8.63 8.05 -26.47
C LEU A 29 7.67 7.35 -25.49
N THR A 30 8.00 7.35 -24.20
CA THR A 30 7.25 6.68 -23.12
C THR A 30 6.33 7.62 -22.33
N GLN A 31 6.34 8.93 -22.58
CA GLN A 31 5.64 9.96 -21.79
C GLN A 31 4.13 9.73 -21.60
N SER A 32 3.48 8.98 -22.50
CA SER A 32 2.06 8.61 -22.39
C SER A 32 1.94 7.12 -22.04
N PRO A 33 2.08 6.74 -20.75
CA PRO A 33 2.11 5.33 -20.34
C PRO A 33 0.81 4.59 -20.66
N ASN A 34 -0.33 5.28 -20.58
CA ASN A 34 -1.65 4.76 -20.96
C ASN A 34 -1.84 4.52 -22.48
N GLN A 35 -0.80 4.71 -23.28
CA GLN A 35 -0.76 4.49 -24.72
C GLN A 35 0.46 3.65 -25.14
N LEU A 36 1.19 3.09 -24.17
CA LEU A 36 2.37 2.26 -24.42
C LEU A 36 1.96 0.78 -24.37
N THR A 37 2.24 0.04 -25.44
CA THR A 37 1.93 -1.39 -25.52
C THR A 37 2.84 -2.21 -24.62
N ARG A 38 2.46 -3.45 -24.31
CA ARG A 38 3.34 -4.40 -23.61
C ARG A 38 4.71 -4.53 -24.30
N THR A 39 4.71 -4.72 -25.61
CA THR A 39 5.94 -4.86 -26.41
C THR A 39 6.82 -3.62 -26.33
N ALA A 40 6.25 -2.42 -26.48
CA ALA A 40 7.02 -1.18 -26.38
C ALA A 40 7.55 -0.94 -24.96
N SER A 41 6.81 -1.39 -23.95
CA SER A 41 7.24 -1.33 -22.54
C SER A 41 8.43 -2.25 -22.28
N MET A 42 8.41 -3.50 -22.79
CA MET A 42 9.55 -4.43 -22.70
C MET A 42 10.80 -3.84 -23.36
N LEU A 43 10.68 -3.36 -24.60
CA LEU A 43 11.81 -2.74 -25.32
C LEU A 43 12.34 -1.49 -24.60
N GLY A 44 11.44 -0.68 -24.03
CA GLY A 44 11.81 0.49 -23.25
C GLY A 44 12.56 0.12 -21.96
N SER A 45 12.09 -0.91 -21.25
CA SER A 45 12.74 -1.45 -20.05
C SER A 45 14.16 -1.93 -20.36
N GLU A 46 14.29 -2.80 -21.37
CA GLU A 46 15.58 -3.35 -21.79
C GLU A 46 16.56 -2.24 -22.15
N LYS A 47 16.10 -1.22 -22.89
CA LYS A 47 16.96 -0.11 -23.27
C LYS A 47 17.39 0.73 -22.06
N CYS A 48 16.49 0.99 -21.13
CA CYS A 48 16.79 1.77 -19.94
C CYS A 48 17.77 1.02 -19.02
N TYR A 49 17.69 -0.32 -18.95
CA TYR A 49 18.71 -1.16 -18.32
C TYR A 49 20.09 -1.06 -19.02
N GLN A 50 20.14 -1.18 -20.35
CA GLN A 50 21.39 -1.05 -21.11
C GLN A 50 22.09 0.31 -20.88
N LEU A 51 21.30 1.40 -20.88
CA LEU A 51 21.80 2.75 -20.60
C LEU A 51 22.32 2.87 -19.16
N ALA A 52 21.61 2.34 -18.16
CA ALA A 52 22.04 2.35 -16.77
C ALA A 52 23.32 1.55 -16.54
N SER A 53 23.43 0.38 -17.16
CA SER A 53 24.63 -0.46 -17.11
C SER A 53 25.84 0.27 -17.68
N THR A 54 25.68 0.90 -18.85
CA THR A 54 26.73 1.70 -19.47
C THR A 54 27.11 2.89 -18.58
N LEU A 55 26.13 3.63 -18.07
CA LEU A 55 26.36 4.77 -17.18
C LEU A 55 27.13 4.36 -15.92
N SER A 56 26.73 3.28 -15.26
CA SER A 56 27.40 2.76 -14.07
C SER A 56 28.85 2.36 -14.35
N SER A 57 29.15 1.85 -15.55
CA SER A 57 30.51 1.45 -15.90
C SER A 57 31.47 2.63 -16.14
N ILE A 58 30.94 3.79 -16.54
CA ILE A 58 31.74 4.99 -16.84
C ILE A 58 31.60 6.10 -15.79
N ALA A 59 30.78 5.91 -14.75
CA ALA A 59 30.37 6.93 -13.80
C ALA A 59 31.53 7.69 -13.14
N THR A 60 32.66 7.04 -12.88
CA THR A 60 33.86 7.67 -12.28
C THR A 60 34.59 8.63 -13.23
N SER A 61 34.35 8.50 -14.54
CA SER A 61 34.99 9.31 -15.59
C SER A 61 34.09 10.41 -16.16
N VAL A 62 32.83 10.46 -15.71
CA VAL A 62 31.82 11.41 -16.16
C VAL A 62 31.53 12.41 -15.04
N PRO A 63 31.39 13.71 -15.32
CA PRO A 63 31.00 14.71 -14.33
C PRO A 63 29.69 14.35 -13.62
N TYR A 64 29.59 14.68 -12.34
CA TYR A 64 28.40 14.42 -11.54
C TYR A 64 27.11 14.95 -12.19
N GLU A 65 27.14 16.16 -12.74
CA GLU A 65 25.97 16.78 -13.38
C GLU A 65 25.43 15.93 -14.54
N ASP A 66 26.32 15.40 -15.38
CA ASP A 66 25.94 14.55 -16.51
C ASP A 66 25.42 13.19 -16.04
N VAL A 67 26.02 12.61 -14.99
CA VAL A 67 25.52 11.38 -14.36
C VAL A 67 24.13 11.61 -13.77
N GLN A 68 23.91 12.73 -13.10
CA GLN A 68 22.63 13.08 -12.50
C GLN A 68 21.55 13.27 -13.56
N ILE A 69 21.85 13.99 -14.66
CA ILE A 69 20.91 14.18 -15.77
C ILE A 69 20.56 12.83 -16.40
N ALA A 70 21.57 12.02 -16.75
CA ALA A 70 21.36 10.71 -17.36
C ALA A 70 20.54 9.79 -16.45
N ALA A 71 20.90 9.68 -15.17
CA ALA A 71 20.20 8.85 -14.20
C ALA A 71 18.74 9.31 -14.00
N THR A 72 18.48 10.61 -13.98
CA THR A 72 17.12 11.17 -13.86
C THR A 72 16.27 10.81 -15.08
N GLN A 73 16.82 10.93 -16.30
CA GLN A 73 16.09 10.57 -17.52
C GLN A 73 15.86 9.05 -17.64
N ILE A 74 16.84 8.24 -17.23
CA ILE A 74 16.68 6.78 -17.16
C ILE A 74 15.57 6.43 -16.15
N ALA A 75 15.61 7.00 -14.94
CA ALA A 75 14.57 6.78 -13.94
C ALA A 75 13.17 7.22 -14.43
N GLN A 76 13.08 8.32 -15.18
CA GLN A 76 11.81 8.77 -15.76
C GLN A 76 11.29 7.81 -16.84
N CYS A 77 12.16 7.30 -17.72
CA CYS A 77 11.81 6.22 -18.66
C CYS A 77 11.27 4.99 -17.91
N THR A 78 12.04 4.50 -16.94
CA THR A 78 11.70 3.35 -16.10
C THR A 78 10.34 3.56 -15.42
N SER A 79 10.09 4.75 -14.86
CA SER A 79 8.82 5.15 -14.25
C SER A 79 7.66 5.09 -15.25
N ASN A 80 7.85 5.60 -16.47
CA ASN A 80 6.83 5.57 -17.51
C ASN A 80 6.49 4.13 -17.93
N VAL A 81 7.51 3.30 -18.15
CA VAL A 81 7.36 1.88 -18.51
C VAL A 81 6.63 1.11 -17.41
N LEU A 82 7.05 1.30 -16.15
CA LEU A 82 6.43 0.66 -14.99
C LEU A 82 4.96 1.10 -14.84
N SER A 83 4.66 2.38 -15.03
CA SER A 83 3.29 2.89 -15.00
C SER A 83 2.43 2.34 -16.14
N ALA A 84 2.98 2.15 -17.33
CA ALA A 84 2.24 1.59 -18.47
C ALA A 84 1.84 0.14 -18.20
N ILE A 85 2.73 -0.63 -17.58
CA ILE A 85 2.52 -2.06 -17.37
C ILE A 85 1.71 -2.36 -16.12
N ASN A 86 1.99 -1.66 -15.03
CA ASN A 86 1.25 -1.85 -13.77
C ASN A 86 -0.07 -1.07 -13.75
N GLY A 87 -0.23 -0.01 -14.54
CA GLY A 87 -1.45 0.80 -14.57
C GLY A 87 -2.73 -0.03 -14.76
N PRO A 88 -2.81 -0.91 -15.78
CA PRO A 88 -3.95 -1.80 -15.97
C PRO A 88 -4.12 -2.82 -14.86
N LEU A 89 -3.02 -3.38 -14.35
CA LEU A 89 -3.02 -4.37 -13.26
C LEU A 89 -3.48 -3.78 -11.91
N GLN A 90 -3.26 -2.48 -11.70
CA GLN A 90 -3.65 -1.73 -10.51
C GLN A 90 -4.97 -0.98 -10.69
N GLN A 91 -5.67 -1.16 -11.82
CA GLN A 91 -6.91 -0.44 -12.16
C GLN A 91 -6.76 1.10 -12.22
N ARG A 92 -5.53 1.59 -12.47
CA ARG A 92 -5.26 3.02 -12.67
C ARG A 92 -5.51 3.45 -14.11
N THR A 93 -5.36 2.55 -15.06
CA THR A 93 -5.56 2.79 -16.49
C THR A 93 -6.28 1.61 -17.13
N ASN A 94 -6.91 1.85 -18.28
CA ASN A 94 -7.47 0.76 -19.07
C ASN A 94 -6.36 0.03 -19.83
N VAL A 95 -6.63 -1.24 -20.14
CA VAL A 95 -5.83 -2.02 -21.08
C VAL A 95 -5.95 -1.39 -22.48
N LEU A 96 -4.86 -1.41 -23.25
CA LEU A 96 -4.89 -1.00 -24.64
C LEU A 96 -5.60 -2.03 -25.53
N ASP A 97 -6.49 -1.56 -26.40
CA ASP A 97 -7.20 -2.40 -27.38
C ASP A 97 -6.25 -3.29 -28.20
N LEU A 98 -5.07 -2.77 -28.54
CA LEU A 98 -4.06 -3.52 -29.27
C LEU A 98 -3.47 -4.69 -28.45
N ASP A 99 -3.21 -4.49 -27.16
CA ASP A 99 -2.70 -5.56 -26.28
C ASP A 99 -3.79 -6.57 -25.95
N PHE A 100 -5.03 -6.12 -25.80
CA PHE A 100 -6.21 -6.98 -25.65
C PHE A 100 -6.43 -7.84 -26.90
N SER A 101 -6.36 -7.25 -28.09
CA SER A 101 -6.47 -7.98 -29.36
C SER A 101 -5.33 -8.98 -29.55
N ARG A 102 -4.08 -8.58 -29.28
CA ARG A 102 -2.92 -9.47 -29.36
C ARG A 102 -3.01 -10.63 -28.38
N ALA A 103 -3.47 -10.39 -27.14
CA ALA A 103 -3.66 -11.46 -26.14
C ALA A 103 -4.66 -12.52 -26.60
N ASN A 104 -5.65 -12.14 -27.43
CA ASN A 104 -6.71 -13.02 -27.91
C ASN A 104 -6.53 -13.49 -29.36
N THR A 105 -5.39 -13.17 -29.98
CA THR A 105 -5.01 -13.70 -31.29
C THR A 105 -4.26 -15.02 -31.09
N LEU A 106 -4.68 -16.07 -31.81
CA LEU A 106 -3.99 -17.36 -31.77
C LEU A 106 -2.51 -17.18 -32.19
N PRO A 107 -1.55 -17.82 -31.47
CA PRO A 107 -0.14 -17.81 -31.87
C PRO A 107 0.02 -18.27 -33.33
N SER A 108 0.84 -17.56 -34.10
CA SER A 108 1.11 -17.91 -35.50
C SER A 108 1.98 -19.14 -35.66
N ASP A 109 2.78 -19.46 -34.64
CA ASP A 109 3.65 -20.63 -34.59
C ASP A 109 3.07 -21.69 -33.66
N TYR A 110 3.16 -22.96 -34.07
CA TYR A 110 2.88 -24.13 -33.25
C TYR A 110 3.94 -24.26 -32.15
N ASP A 111 3.96 -23.31 -31.21
CA ASP A 111 4.78 -23.44 -30.01
C ASP A 111 4.00 -24.26 -28.98
N THR A 112 4.49 -25.47 -28.73
CA THR A 112 3.81 -26.46 -27.89
C THR A 112 3.62 -26.00 -26.44
N ASP A 113 4.43 -25.04 -25.98
CA ASP A 113 4.31 -24.41 -24.66
C ASP A 113 3.13 -23.43 -24.60
N LEU A 114 2.90 -22.63 -25.65
CA LEU A 114 1.77 -21.71 -25.78
C LEU A 114 0.45 -22.48 -25.93
N GLU A 115 0.42 -23.60 -26.65
CA GLU A 115 -0.78 -24.46 -26.70
C GLU A 115 -1.16 -24.99 -25.31
N SER A 116 -0.18 -25.37 -24.47
CA SER A 116 -0.45 -25.87 -23.12
C SER A 116 -1.08 -24.80 -22.21
N VAL A 117 -0.70 -23.54 -22.39
CA VAL A 117 -1.23 -22.38 -21.67
C VAL A 117 -2.64 -22.03 -22.18
N TRP A 118 -2.83 -21.97 -23.50
CA TRP A 118 -4.12 -21.62 -24.12
C TRP A 118 -5.20 -22.70 -23.94
N SER A 119 -4.80 -23.97 -23.86
CA SER A 119 -5.71 -25.10 -23.67
C SER A 119 -6.17 -25.28 -22.22
N ASN A 120 -5.67 -24.48 -21.28
CA ASN A 120 -6.05 -24.55 -19.87
C ASN A 120 -7.04 -23.42 -19.48
N PRO A 121 -8.36 -23.64 -19.63
CA PRO A 121 -9.36 -22.61 -19.28
C PRO A 121 -9.36 -22.25 -17.79
N ASN A 122 -8.89 -23.14 -16.91
CA ASN A 122 -8.79 -22.85 -15.47
C ASN A 122 -7.77 -21.75 -15.18
N LEU A 123 -6.80 -21.53 -16.08
CA LEU A 123 -5.82 -20.45 -15.93
C LEU A 123 -6.46 -19.07 -16.11
N PHE A 124 -7.57 -19.00 -16.83
CA PHE A 124 -8.25 -17.75 -17.21
C PHE A 124 -9.65 -17.62 -16.62
N ALA A 125 -10.14 -18.62 -15.89
CA ALA A 125 -11.40 -18.53 -15.16
C ALA A 125 -11.26 -17.65 -13.91
N ASP A 126 -12.34 -17.02 -13.46
CA ASP A 126 -12.39 -16.33 -12.15
C ASP A 126 -13.31 -17.10 -11.20
N GLY A 127 -12.71 -17.88 -10.30
CA GLY A 127 -13.44 -18.80 -9.43
C GLY A 127 -14.22 -19.84 -10.24
N ASN A 128 -15.54 -19.72 -10.26
CA ASN A 128 -16.43 -20.61 -11.01
C ASN A 128 -16.97 -19.99 -12.31
N ASP A 129 -16.49 -18.79 -12.70
CA ASP A 129 -16.89 -18.13 -13.94
C ASP A 129 -15.96 -18.49 -15.10
N PHE A 130 -16.52 -19.21 -16.07
CA PHE A 130 -15.88 -19.65 -17.31
C PHE A 130 -16.49 -18.98 -18.56
N SER A 131 -17.14 -17.83 -18.40
CA SER A 131 -17.68 -17.09 -19.54
C SER A 131 -16.56 -16.64 -20.49
N TRP A 132 -16.87 -16.55 -21.79
CA TRP A 132 -15.90 -16.11 -22.80
C TRP A 132 -15.33 -14.71 -22.51
N GLU A 133 -16.17 -13.80 -22.04
CA GLU A 133 -15.77 -12.44 -21.65
C GLU A 133 -14.73 -12.47 -20.51
N THR A 134 -14.97 -13.30 -19.49
CA THR A 134 -14.03 -13.49 -18.37
C THR A 134 -12.71 -14.09 -18.84
N ILE A 135 -12.75 -15.10 -19.70
CA ILE A 135 -11.55 -15.75 -20.23
C ILE A 135 -10.70 -14.77 -21.07
N GLU A 136 -11.30 -14.01 -21.99
CA GLU A 136 -10.55 -13.07 -22.84
C GLU A 136 -9.90 -11.95 -22.02
N LYS A 137 -10.63 -11.43 -21.03
CA LYS A 137 -10.12 -10.40 -20.11
C LYS A 137 -8.98 -10.94 -19.25
N ASN A 138 -9.15 -12.11 -18.64
CA ASN A 138 -8.15 -12.72 -17.78
C ASN A 138 -6.92 -13.18 -18.55
N ARG A 139 -7.05 -13.60 -19.81
CA ARG A 139 -5.89 -13.89 -20.67
C ARG A 139 -5.03 -12.65 -20.89
N ASN A 140 -5.67 -11.51 -21.11
CA ASN A 140 -4.91 -10.26 -21.21
C ASN A 140 -4.24 -9.89 -19.88
N ILE A 141 -4.94 -10.01 -18.74
CA ILE A 141 -4.36 -9.78 -17.40
C ILE A 141 -3.16 -10.71 -17.17
N TYR A 142 -3.26 -11.97 -17.57
CA TYR A 142 -2.20 -12.96 -17.47
C TYR A 142 -0.92 -12.51 -18.20
N TYR A 143 -1.03 -12.15 -19.48
CA TYR A 143 0.13 -11.67 -20.25
C TYR A 143 0.65 -10.33 -19.75
N GLN A 144 -0.23 -9.46 -19.26
CA GLN A 144 0.15 -8.22 -18.60
C GLN A 144 1.01 -8.49 -17.36
N LYS A 145 0.63 -9.48 -16.56
CA LYS A 145 1.36 -9.87 -15.35
C LYS A 145 2.72 -10.50 -15.66
N GLN A 146 2.81 -11.34 -16.70
CA GLN A 146 4.11 -11.88 -17.13
C GLN A 146 5.08 -10.76 -17.50
N ALA A 147 4.66 -9.84 -18.38
CA ALA A 147 5.47 -8.68 -18.74
C ALA A 147 5.81 -7.81 -17.52
N ALA A 148 4.87 -7.64 -16.58
CA ALA A 148 5.12 -6.90 -15.34
C ALA A 148 6.20 -7.53 -14.48
N ASN A 149 6.22 -8.85 -14.32
CA ASN A 149 7.24 -9.54 -13.53
C ASN A 149 8.64 -9.38 -14.14
N GLU A 150 8.75 -9.53 -15.46
CA GLU A 150 10.01 -9.33 -16.19
C GLU A 150 10.51 -7.90 -16.07
N ILE A 151 9.63 -6.92 -16.36
CA ILE A 151 9.96 -5.50 -16.27
C ILE A 151 10.29 -5.09 -14.83
N CYS A 152 9.56 -5.54 -13.81
CA CYS A 152 9.88 -5.23 -12.41
C CYS A 152 11.30 -5.66 -12.06
N THR A 153 11.73 -6.85 -12.51
CA THR A 153 13.10 -7.34 -12.27
C THR A 153 14.14 -6.45 -12.94
N GLU A 154 13.93 -6.09 -14.22
CA GLU A 154 14.85 -5.19 -14.94
C GLU A 154 14.87 -3.78 -14.34
N VAL A 155 13.72 -3.28 -13.89
CA VAL A 155 13.57 -1.98 -13.23
C VAL A 155 14.37 -1.95 -11.93
N GLU A 156 14.29 -2.99 -11.09
CA GLU A 156 15.08 -3.10 -9.86
C GLU A 156 16.59 -3.07 -10.15
N GLN A 157 17.04 -3.81 -11.18
CA GLN A 157 18.44 -3.79 -11.61
C GLN A 157 18.86 -2.42 -12.15
N THR A 158 18.00 -1.79 -12.96
CA THR A 158 18.22 -0.45 -13.51
C THR A 158 18.38 0.57 -12.38
N ILE A 159 17.48 0.54 -11.39
CA ILE A 159 17.52 1.42 -10.23
C ILE A 159 18.80 1.18 -9.42
N SER A 160 19.18 -0.08 -9.17
CA SER A 160 20.42 -0.42 -8.48
C SER A 160 21.66 0.16 -9.20
N LEU A 161 21.73 0.02 -10.52
CA LEU A 161 22.84 0.54 -11.34
C LEU A 161 22.93 2.07 -11.32
N ILE A 162 21.81 2.78 -11.51
CA ILE A 162 21.84 4.25 -11.45
C ILE A 162 22.13 4.76 -10.03
N SER A 163 21.66 4.06 -9.00
CA SER A 163 21.95 4.40 -7.60
C SER A 163 23.44 4.24 -7.30
N SER A 164 24.02 3.12 -7.76
CA SER A 164 25.46 2.86 -7.66
C SER A 164 26.28 3.93 -8.38
N ALA A 165 25.82 4.38 -9.56
CA ALA A 165 26.48 5.44 -10.33
C ALA A 165 26.42 6.80 -9.62
N LEU A 166 25.27 7.16 -9.06
CA LEU A 166 25.05 8.41 -8.31
C LEU A 166 25.82 8.44 -7.00
N ASN A 167 25.80 7.34 -6.23
CA ASN A 167 26.45 7.24 -4.93
C ASN A 167 27.98 7.45 -4.98
N ILE A 168 28.63 7.17 -6.12
CA ILE A 168 30.07 7.44 -6.30
C ILE A 168 30.40 8.92 -6.12
N HIS A 169 29.44 9.80 -6.41
CA HIS A 169 29.62 11.26 -6.40
C HIS A 169 29.08 11.92 -5.13
N LEU A 170 28.41 11.18 -4.24
CA LEU A 170 27.89 11.72 -2.98
C LEU A 170 28.99 11.74 -1.91
N ASN A 171 29.23 12.92 -1.35
CA ASN A 171 30.11 13.09 -0.19
C ASN A 171 29.31 13.04 1.13
N LEU A 172 30.02 12.98 2.25
CA LEU A 172 29.42 13.05 3.58
C LEU A 172 28.49 14.27 3.72
N ASP A 173 27.32 14.04 4.31
CA ASP A 173 26.22 14.98 4.52
C ASP A 173 25.61 15.56 3.22
N GLN A 174 25.83 14.90 2.08
CA GLN A 174 25.14 15.21 0.82
C GLN A 174 23.97 14.25 0.59
N SER A 175 22.88 14.82 0.10
CA SER A 175 21.67 14.12 -0.30
C SER A 175 21.33 14.37 -1.77
N LEU A 176 20.75 13.39 -2.43
CA LEU A 176 20.18 13.48 -3.76
C LEU A 176 18.78 12.88 -3.75
N THR A 177 17.86 13.58 -4.42
CA THR A 177 16.51 13.09 -4.65
C THR A 177 16.21 13.05 -6.14
N ILE A 178 15.63 11.94 -6.61
CA ILE A 178 15.04 11.82 -7.94
C ILE A 178 13.54 11.64 -7.76
N ASN A 179 12.76 12.59 -8.28
CA ASN A 179 11.32 12.59 -8.19
C ASN A 179 10.71 12.56 -9.59
N THR A 180 10.16 11.41 -9.97
CA THR A 180 9.46 11.21 -11.24
C THR A 180 7.96 11.07 -11.01
N SER A 181 7.18 10.83 -12.06
CA SER A 181 5.73 10.63 -11.94
C SER A 181 5.32 9.42 -11.09
N SER A 182 6.15 8.37 -11.02
CA SER A 182 5.81 7.13 -10.30
C SER A 182 6.92 6.64 -9.37
N ILE A 183 8.19 6.91 -9.70
CA ILE A 183 9.35 6.52 -8.91
C ILE A 183 9.86 7.73 -8.12
N PHE A 184 10.02 7.56 -6.81
CA PHE A 184 10.73 8.47 -5.95
C PHE A 184 11.96 7.76 -5.39
N MET A 185 13.12 8.43 -5.42
CA MET A 185 14.36 7.93 -4.82
C MET A 185 14.99 9.02 -3.98
N SER A 186 15.46 8.66 -2.80
CA SER A 186 16.26 9.49 -1.91
C SER A 186 17.53 8.75 -1.54
N MET A 187 18.68 9.39 -1.70
CA MET A 187 19.99 8.86 -1.38
C MET A 187 20.73 9.89 -0.54
N GLU A 188 21.33 9.48 0.55
CA GLU A 188 22.09 10.36 1.43
C GLU A 188 23.30 9.64 1.99
N THR A 189 24.47 10.29 1.96
CA THR A 189 25.64 9.77 2.66
C THR A 189 25.77 10.46 4.01
N ILE A 190 25.66 9.71 5.10
CA ILE A 190 25.66 10.25 6.48
C ILE A 190 26.80 9.65 7.30
N SER A 191 27.11 10.28 8.43
CA SER A 191 27.92 9.64 9.46
C SER A 191 27.15 8.49 10.12
N VAL A 192 27.86 7.46 10.58
CA VAL A 192 27.26 6.34 11.32
C VAL A 192 26.47 6.80 12.54
N ASP A 193 27.01 7.80 13.26
CA ASP A 193 26.39 8.35 14.48
C ASP A 193 25.07 9.08 14.19
N SER A 194 24.88 9.55 12.95
CA SER A 194 23.68 10.29 12.51
C SER A 194 22.50 9.39 12.14
N LEU A 195 22.66 8.06 12.14
CA LEU A 195 21.60 7.14 11.70
C LEU A 195 20.47 7.01 12.74
N SER A 196 20.81 7.10 14.03
CA SER A 196 19.80 7.03 15.11
C SER A 196 18.86 8.23 15.05
N ASN A 197 17.55 8.00 15.17
CA ASN A 197 16.49 9.01 15.00
C ASN A 197 16.45 9.70 13.60
N LYS A 198 17.10 9.16 12.58
CA LYS A 198 17.04 9.72 11.23
C LYS A 198 15.62 9.63 10.66
N SER A 199 15.11 10.75 10.15
CA SER A 199 13.94 10.78 9.25
C SER A 199 14.42 10.77 7.81
N VAL A 200 13.88 9.87 6.99
CA VAL A 200 14.07 9.82 5.54
C VAL A 200 12.76 10.21 4.87
N GLU A 201 12.68 11.47 4.45
CA GLU A 201 11.51 12.02 3.75
C GLU A 201 11.28 11.32 2.41
N GLN A 202 10.01 11.04 2.10
CA GLN A 202 9.56 10.48 0.82
C GLN A 202 8.71 11.51 0.06
N ILE A 203 7.92 11.06 -0.92
CA ILE A 203 6.96 11.94 -1.59
C ILE A 203 5.89 12.39 -0.59
N GLY A 204 5.49 13.66 -0.64
CA GLY A 204 4.43 14.21 0.22
C GLY A 204 4.79 14.14 1.70
N GLU A 205 3.87 13.62 2.53
CA GLU A 205 4.06 13.43 3.98
C GLU A 205 4.54 12.02 4.35
N ALA A 206 4.85 11.17 3.36
CA ALA A 206 5.43 9.85 3.65
C ALA A 206 6.88 10.01 4.13
N ARG A 207 7.26 9.20 5.12
CA ARG A 207 8.60 9.19 5.70
C ARG A 207 8.92 7.85 6.33
N ILE A 208 10.22 7.56 6.43
CA ILE A 208 10.75 6.44 7.19
C ILE A 208 11.51 7.00 8.39
N GLN A 209 11.08 6.64 9.59
CA GLN A 209 11.68 7.13 10.83
C GLN A 209 12.45 5.99 11.50
N MET A 210 13.75 6.22 11.68
CA MET A 210 14.61 5.31 12.43
C MET A 210 14.37 5.46 13.93
N PRO A 211 14.49 4.37 14.70
CA PRO A 211 14.40 4.43 16.16
C PRO A 211 15.60 5.17 16.77
N SER A 212 15.42 5.61 18.02
CA SER A 212 16.44 6.32 18.78
C SER A 212 17.62 5.44 19.21
N ASN A 213 17.36 4.15 19.44
CA ASN A 213 18.35 3.18 19.92
C ASN A 213 18.56 2.09 18.87
N LEU A 214 19.39 2.37 17.87
CA LEU A 214 19.70 1.40 16.82
C LEU A 214 20.82 0.44 17.22
N GLN A 215 20.61 -0.85 17.00
CA GLN A 215 21.67 -1.85 17.02
C GLN A 215 21.94 -2.33 15.60
N PHE A 216 23.14 -2.11 15.12
CA PHE A 216 23.59 -2.58 13.81
C PHE A 216 25.01 -3.13 13.91
N SER A 217 25.35 -4.07 13.03
CA SER A 217 26.70 -4.62 12.93
C SER A 217 27.60 -3.62 12.21
N ALA A 218 28.08 -2.60 12.93
CA ALA A 218 29.00 -1.62 12.37
C ALA A 218 30.28 -2.31 11.90
N THR A 219 30.54 -2.23 10.59
CA THR A 219 31.90 -2.33 10.06
C THR A 219 32.67 -1.06 10.45
N ASN A 220 34.00 -1.01 10.32
CA ASN A 220 34.82 0.18 10.61
C ASN A 220 34.53 1.40 9.68
N SER A 221 33.36 1.45 9.04
CA SER A 221 32.95 2.50 8.13
C SER A 221 32.69 3.80 8.90
N SER A 222 33.27 4.90 8.43
CA SER A 222 33.02 6.24 9.01
C SER A 222 31.74 6.89 8.47
N SER A 223 31.20 6.34 7.38
CA SER A 223 30.08 6.88 6.63
C SER A 223 29.20 5.77 6.08
N LEU A 224 27.90 6.02 6.01
CA LEU A 224 26.87 5.12 5.50
C LEU A 224 26.11 5.80 4.38
N SER A 225 25.70 5.03 3.37
CA SER A 225 24.73 5.49 2.37
C SER A 225 23.35 4.98 2.75
N VAL A 226 22.43 5.90 3.06
CA VAL A 226 21.01 5.61 3.28
C VAL A 226 20.28 5.85 1.97
N GLN A 227 19.61 4.81 1.50
CA GLN A 227 18.84 4.84 0.26
C GLN A 227 17.39 4.45 0.53
N SER A 228 16.45 5.24 0.04
CA SER A 228 15.03 4.90 0.00
C SER A 228 14.49 5.01 -1.42
N ILE A 229 13.69 4.04 -1.83
CA ILE A 229 13.02 4.02 -3.13
C ILE A 229 11.54 3.73 -2.90
N MET A 230 10.67 4.46 -3.59
CA MET A 230 9.24 4.20 -3.61
C MET A 230 8.75 4.15 -5.07
N GLN A 231 8.01 3.10 -5.40
CA GLN A 231 7.51 2.86 -6.76
C GLN A 231 6.16 2.13 -6.76
N PRO A 232 5.36 2.14 -7.85
CA PRO A 232 4.16 1.33 -7.95
C PRO A 232 4.49 -0.16 -7.87
N LEU A 233 3.72 -0.93 -7.10
CA LEU A 233 3.89 -2.38 -6.97
C LEU A 233 2.89 -3.11 -7.88
N ALA A 234 3.34 -4.07 -8.68
CA ALA A 234 2.44 -4.94 -9.44
C ALA A 234 1.43 -5.66 -8.51
N SER A 235 0.23 -5.98 -9.01
CA SER A 235 -0.79 -6.60 -8.17
C SER A 235 -0.44 -8.04 -7.77
N TYR A 236 -0.60 -8.37 -6.48
CA TYR A 236 -0.49 -9.72 -5.93
C TYR A 236 -1.66 -10.58 -6.42
N GLY A 237 -1.46 -11.87 -6.73
CA GLY A 237 -2.55 -12.78 -7.12
C GLY A 237 -2.73 -13.01 -8.62
N ASN A 238 -3.38 -14.11 -9.03
CA ASN A 238 -3.47 -14.53 -10.43
C ASN A 238 -4.80 -14.18 -11.11
N SER A 239 -5.87 -13.99 -10.34
CA SER A 239 -7.19 -13.55 -10.82
C SER A 239 -7.48 -12.12 -10.37
N GLN A 240 -8.52 -11.51 -10.96
CA GLN A 240 -9.01 -10.20 -10.52
C GLN A 240 -9.50 -10.22 -9.05
N SER A 241 -10.02 -11.35 -8.59
CA SER A 241 -10.41 -11.61 -7.21
C SER A 241 -9.23 -11.78 -6.24
N ASP A 242 -8.05 -12.16 -6.74
CA ASP A 242 -6.83 -12.27 -5.93
C ASP A 242 -6.05 -10.93 -5.82
N LEU A 243 -6.36 -9.91 -6.64
CA LEU A 243 -5.66 -8.62 -6.68
C LEU A 243 -5.85 -7.80 -5.40
N LYS A 244 -5.12 -8.15 -4.33
CA LYS A 244 -5.20 -7.52 -3.01
C LYS A 244 -4.32 -6.27 -2.84
N THR A 245 -3.50 -5.93 -3.83
CA THR A 245 -2.56 -4.78 -3.77
C THR A 245 -2.88 -3.70 -4.80
N ASN A 246 -4.15 -3.60 -5.25
CA ASN A 246 -4.58 -2.51 -6.11
C ASN A 246 -4.24 -1.16 -5.48
N LEU A 247 -3.77 -0.22 -6.31
CA LEU A 247 -3.35 1.12 -5.89
C LEU A 247 -2.22 1.15 -4.82
N SER A 248 -1.56 0.02 -4.55
CA SER A 248 -0.45 -0.05 -3.59
C SER A 248 0.87 0.45 -4.17
N ARG A 249 1.82 0.75 -3.29
CA ARG A 249 3.19 1.14 -3.61
C ARG A 249 4.17 0.22 -2.89
N SER A 250 5.27 -0.08 -3.55
CA SER A 250 6.44 -0.67 -2.93
C SER A 250 7.30 0.44 -2.36
N MET A 251 7.89 0.19 -1.21
CA MET A 251 8.88 1.06 -0.60
C MET A 251 10.04 0.19 -0.11
N SER A 252 11.26 0.58 -0.44
CA SER A 252 12.48 -0.08 0.01
C SER A 252 13.37 0.92 0.74
N LEU A 253 14.11 0.39 1.71
CA LEU A 253 15.10 1.10 2.49
C LEU A 253 16.36 0.23 2.53
N SER A 254 17.47 0.78 2.09
CA SER A 254 18.77 0.13 2.13
C SER A 254 19.77 1.01 2.86
N ILE A 255 20.53 0.41 3.76
CA ILE A 255 21.67 1.06 4.42
C ILE A 255 22.92 0.35 3.96
N LEU A 256 23.81 1.09 3.31
CA LEU A 256 25.00 0.55 2.69
C LEU A 256 26.26 1.08 3.37
N ASP A 257 27.26 0.21 3.53
CA ASP A 257 28.60 0.63 3.93
C ASP A 257 29.39 1.26 2.76
N GLN A 258 30.65 1.62 3.00
CA GLN A 258 31.55 2.21 2.00
C GLN A 258 31.85 1.25 0.83
N ASP A 259 31.77 -0.05 1.07
CA ASP A 259 31.96 -1.10 0.08
C ASP A 259 30.64 -1.48 -0.64
N LYS A 260 29.56 -0.74 -0.37
CA LYS A 260 28.19 -0.96 -0.89
C LYS A 260 27.54 -2.25 -0.40
N ASN A 261 28.00 -2.81 0.71
CA ASN A 261 27.35 -3.94 1.34
C ASN A 261 26.20 -3.47 2.24
N GLU A 262 25.09 -4.20 2.20
CA GLU A 262 23.93 -3.90 3.04
C GLU A 262 24.21 -4.20 4.52
N ILE A 263 23.90 -3.24 5.39
CA ILE A 263 24.02 -3.36 6.84
C ILE A 263 22.66 -3.74 7.41
N SER A 264 22.61 -4.90 8.06
CA SER A 264 21.41 -5.34 8.75
C SER A 264 21.16 -4.51 10.02
N ILE A 265 19.95 -3.98 10.14
CA ILE A 265 19.45 -3.29 11.33
C ILE A 265 18.62 -4.26 12.14
N ARG A 266 18.80 -4.29 13.46
CA ARG A 266 17.93 -5.03 14.37
C ARG A 266 16.96 -4.07 15.07
N THR A 267 15.68 -4.40 15.00
CA THR A 267 14.60 -3.68 15.67
C THR A 267 13.67 -4.65 16.39
N ASP A 268 12.82 -4.10 17.26
CA ASP A 268 11.75 -4.80 17.95
C ASP A 268 10.49 -3.93 17.98
N PHE A 269 9.39 -4.43 18.57
CA PHE A 269 8.14 -3.67 18.65
C PHE A 269 8.19 -2.50 19.63
N ASP A 270 9.18 -2.46 20.54
CA ASP A 270 9.36 -1.34 21.48
C ASP A 270 10.19 -0.20 20.83
N ASN A 271 11.01 -0.53 19.84
CA ASN A 271 11.85 0.40 19.07
C ASN A 271 11.77 0.08 17.56
N PRO A 272 10.61 0.25 16.91
CA PRO A 272 10.43 -0.11 15.50
C PRO A 272 11.05 0.94 14.55
N ILE A 273 11.25 0.54 13.28
CA ILE A 273 11.32 1.50 12.19
C ILE A 273 9.88 1.85 11.83
N GLU A 274 9.53 3.13 11.95
CA GLU A 274 8.19 3.60 11.60
C GLU A 274 8.15 4.00 10.14
N ILE A 275 7.13 3.52 9.43
CA ILE A 275 6.90 3.81 8.03
C ILE A 275 5.57 4.51 7.91
N ILE A 276 5.59 5.77 7.48
CA ILE A 276 4.39 6.54 7.19
C ILE A 276 4.16 6.50 5.69
N ILE A 277 3.03 5.93 5.29
CA ILE A 277 2.63 5.82 3.88
C ILE A 277 1.38 6.66 3.68
N ILE A 278 1.40 7.53 2.69
CA ILE A 278 0.21 8.27 2.29
C ILE A 278 -0.71 7.37 1.49
N ARG A 279 -2.02 7.50 1.71
CA ARG A 279 -3.03 6.90 0.86
C ARG A 279 -2.83 7.35 -0.59
N ASP A 280 -2.95 6.42 -1.53
CA ASP A 280 -2.90 6.77 -2.94
C ASP A 280 -4.07 7.68 -3.32
N SER A 281 -3.80 8.75 -4.06
CA SER A 281 -4.82 9.74 -4.44
C SER A 281 -5.92 9.18 -5.33
N ASN A 282 -5.67 8.06 -6.01
CA ASN A 282 -6.69 7.38 -6.84
C ASN A 282 -7.58 6.45 -6.02
N PHE A 283 -7.28 6.23 -4.73
CA PHE A 283 -8.12 5.40 -3.87
C PHE A 283 -9.39 6.17 -3.50
N ILE A 284 -10.49 5.80 -4.14
CA ILE A 284 -11.82 6.32 -3.81
C ILE A 284 -12.28 5.66 -2.51
N ILE A 285 -12.45 6.46 -1.47
CA ILE A 285 -13.00 5.95 -0.21
C ILE A 285 -14.46 5.58 -0.47
N PRO A 286 -14.89 4.35 -0.14
CA PRO A 286 -16.29 3.97 -0.26
C PRO A 286 -17.19 4.94 0.52
N PRO A 287 -18.36 5.31 -0.03
CA PRO A 287 -19.35 6.07 0.72
C PRO A 287 -19.82 5.25 1.94
N MET A 288 -20.22 5.94 3.00
CA MET A 288 -20.83 5.27 4.15
C MET A 288 -22.22 4.72 3.76
N ALA A 289 -22.56 3.55 4.28
CA ALA A 289 -23.84 2.90 4.05
C ALA A 289 -24.82 3.28 5.16
N LEU A 290 -25.94 3.90 4.79
CA LEU A 290 -27.04 4.23 5.71
C LEU A 290 -27.70 2.95 6.24
N GLN A 291 -27.87 2.89 7.56
CA GLN A 291 -28.52 1.80 8.27
C GLN A 291 -29.85 2.27 8.86
N ASN A 292 -30.95 1.76 8.32
CA ASN A 292 -32.31 2.15 8.71
C ASN A 292 -32.76 1.41 9.99
N VAL A 293 -32.00 1.56 11.07
CA VAL A 293 -32.19 0.80 12.31
C VAL A 293 -33.46 1.17 13.08
N THR A 294 -33.94 2.40 12.93
CA THR A 294 -35.20 2.87 13.55
C THR A 294 -36.44 2.19 12.96
N SER A 295 -36.37 1.73 11.71
CA SER A 295 -37.48 1.06 11.03
C SER A 295 -37.71 -0.38 11.51
N PHE A 296 -36.68 -1.01 12.09
CA PHE A 296 -36.76 -2.36 12.66
C PHE A 296 -37.59 -2.44 13.94
N ASP A 297 -37.97 -1.31 14.53
CA ASP A 297 -38.90 -1.27 15.67
C ASP A 297 -40.27 -1.89 15.37
N SER A 298 -40.61 -2.05 14.07
CA SER A 298 -41.83 -2.68 13.59
C SER A 298 -41.74 -4.19 13.34
N ASN A 299 -40.55 -4.81 13.38
CA ASN A 299 -40.35 -6.24 13.10
C ASN A 299 -39.75 -6.99 14.31
N PRO A 300 -40.25 -8.18 14.69
CA PRO A 300 -39.98 -8.83 15.98
C PRO A 300 -38.61 -9.54 16.11
N HIS A 301 -37.60 -9.17 15.32
CA HIS A 301 -36.24 -9.67 15.53
C HIS A 301 -35.57 -8.88 16.67
N ASN A 302 -35.76 -9.38 17.89
CA ASN A 302 -35.12 -8.95 19.14
C ASN A 302 -33.59 -8.85 19.01
N GLN A 303 -33.06 -7.66 18.73
CA GLN A 303 -31.62 -7.44 18.65
C GLN A 303 -31.16 -6.48 19.74
N LEU A 304 -30.34 -7.00 20.67
CA LEU A 304 -29.62 -6.21 21.68
C LEU A 304 -28.52 -5.34 21.04
N PHE A 305 -28.06 -5.75 19.85
CA PHE A 305 -27.05 -5.09 19.03
C PHE A 305 -27.44 -5.26 17.57
N ASP A 306 -27.18 -4.24 16.78
CA ASP A 306 -27.19 -4.33 15.32
C ASP A 306 -25.86 -4.95 14.86
N LEU A 307 -25.92 -6.15 14.30
CA LEU A 307 -24.75 -7.01 14.05
C LEU A 307 -24.37 -7.07 12.57
N TYR A 308 -23.07 -7.07 12.34
CA TYR A 308 -22.45 -7.08 11.03
C TYR A 308 -21.43 -8.19 10.91
N PHE A 309 -21.35 -8.81 9.73
CA PHE A 309 -20.39 -9.86 9.43
C PHE A 309 -19.38 -9.38 8.38
N ILE A 310 -18.10 -9.60 8.64
CA ILE A 310 -17.01 -9.33 7.70
C ILE A 310 -16.23 -10.62 7.50
N ASN A 311 -16.04 -11.00 6.23
CA ASN A 311 -15.10 -12.07 5.87
C ASN A 311 -13.69 -11.49 5.76
N ILE A 312 -12.76 -12.01 6.57
CA ILE A 312 -11.35 -11.58 6.61
C ILE A 312 -10.40 -12.71 6.21
N THR A 313 -10.91 -13.74 5.52
CA THR A 313 -10.11 -14.90 5.11
C THR A 313 -8.95 -14.45 4.21
N SER A 314 -7.74 -14.52 4.75
CA SER A 314 -6.51 -14.14 4.07
C SER A 314 -5.35 -14.99 4.58
N ASN A 315 -4.40 -15.31 3.70
CA ASN A 315 -3.15 -15.97 4.10
C ASN A 315 -2.20 -14.99 4.82
N LEU A 316 -2.39 -13.69 4.61
CA LEU A 316 -1.61 -12.61 5.20
C LEU A 316 -2.47 -11.77 6.14
N SER A 317 -1.86 -11.23 7.19
CA SER A 317 -2.55 -10.43 8.20
C SER A 317 -3.03 -9.09 7.67
N ILE A 318 -4.22 -8.64 8.09
CA ILE A 318 -4.82 -7.38 7.64
C ILE A 318 -5.34 -6.58 8.83
N SER A 319 -5.24 -5.26 8.81
CA SER A 319 -5.92 -4.43 9.81
C SER A 319 -7.31 -4.03 9.31
N ILE A 320 -8.22 -3.74 10.24
CA ILE A 320 -9.61 -3.38 9.94
C ILE A 320 -9.92 -2.03 10.57
N HIS A 321 -10.48 -1.14 9.77
CA HIS A 321 -10.90 0.21 10.17
C HIS A 321 -12.40 0.33 10.11
N PHE A 322 -12.97 0.88 11.17
CA PHE A 322 -14.39 1.16 11.31
C PHE A 322 -14.58 2.66 11.37
N GLU A 323 -15.55 3.15 10.61
CA GLU A 323 -16.01 4.52 10.72
C GLU A 323 -17.53 4.55 10.79
N ILE A 324 -18.05 5.30 11.75
CA ILE A 324 -19.48 5.38 12.07
C ILE A 324 -19.85 6.85 12.19
N HIS A 325 -20.84 7.25 11.41
CA HIS A 325 -21.41 8.59 11.42
C HIS A 325 -22.84 8.51 11.96
N PRO A 326 -23.09 8.96 13.20
CA PRO A 326 -24.44 9.04 13.72
C PRO A 326 -25.21 10.17 13.03
N LEU A 327 -26.47 9.95 12.66
CA LEU A 327 -27.31 11.05 12.15
C LEU A 327 -27.74 12.02 13.26
N ASN A 328 -27.57 11.61 14.52
CA ASN A 328 -27.73 12.46 15.70
C ASN A 328 -26.43 12.50 16.49
N ASN A 329 -25.71 13.63 16.39
CA ASN A 329 -24.40 13.84 17.01
C ASN A 329 -24.41 13.82 18.55
N ASN A 330 -25.58 13.77 19.20
CA ASN A 330 -25.67 13.67 20.66
C ASN A 330 -25.73 12.22 21.17
N LEU A 331 -25.76 11.24 20.26
CA LEU A 331 -25.86 9.83 20.62
C LEU A 331 -24.50 9.20 20.87
N SER A 332 -24.49 8.25 21.81
CA SER A 332 -23.36 7.39 22.10
C SER A 332 -23.67 5.96 21.74
N TYR A 333 -22.64 5.22 21.37
CA TYR A 333 -22.77 3.83 20.95
C TYR A 333 -21.77 2.95 21.69
N LEU A 334 -22.21 1.76 22.08
CA LEU A 334 -21.34 0.65 22.46
C LEU A 334 -21.00 -0.14 21.19
N PHE A 335 -19.71 -0.20 20.89
CA PHE A 335 -19.15 -1.06 19.86
C PHE A 335 -18.57 -2.32 20.49
N ILE A 336 -18.89 -3.48 19.94
CA ILE A 336 -18.32 -4.77 20.33
C ILE A 336 -17.86 -5.52 19.10
N TYR A 337 -16.90 -6.44 19.27
CA TYR A 337 -16.57 -7.38 18.22
C TYR A 337 -16.13 -8.75 18.76
N LYS A 338 -16.25 -9.75 17.89
CA LYS A 338 -15.81 -11.12 18.10
C LYS A 338 -15.35 -11.76 16.79
N PHE A 339 -14.27 -12.51 16.83
CA PHE A 339 -13.77 -13.31 15.72
C PHE A 339 -14.43 -14.69 15.65
N ASP A 340 -14.66 -15.15 14.42
CA ASP A 340 -15.10 -16.50 14.01
C ASP A 340 -16.45 -17.00 14.52
N ASN A 341 -16.97 -16.44 15.61
CA ASN A 341 -18.21 -16.82 16.25
C ASN A 341 -19.05 -15.58 16.57
N PRO A 342 -20.39 -15.69 16.55
CA PRO A 342 -21.24 -14.59 16.97
C PRO A 342 -21.05 -14.27 18.45
N PRO A 343 -21.07 -12.98 18.84
CA PRO A 343 -21.01 -12.62 20.25
C PRO A 343 -22.26 -13.13 20.97
N LEU A 344 -22.06 -13.82 22.08
CA LEU A 344 -23.14 -14.29 22.93
C LEU A 344 -23.50 -13.18 23.94
N LEU A 345 -24.54 -12.42 23.61
CA LEU A 345 -24.93 -11.17 24.26
C LEU A 345 -25.67 -11.36 25.60
N ASN A 346 -25.81 -12.62 26.06
CA ASN A 346 -26.58 -13.00 27.24
C ASN A 346 -25.70 -13.35 28.46
N SER A 347 -24.37 -13.29 28.33
CA SER A 347 -23.43 -13.69 29.38
C SER A 347 -22.21 -12.77 29.47
N SER A 348 -21.36 -13.01 30.48
CA SER A 348 -20.22 -12.18 30.89
C SER A 348 -19.29 -11.74 29.76
N ILE A 349 -18.60 -10.61 29.99
CA ILE A 349 -17.55 -9.95 29.18
C ILE A 349 -16.55 -10.91 28.51
N ASN A 350 -16.33 -12.10 29.08
CA ASN A 350 -15.40 -13.12 28.58
C ASN A 350 -15.77 -13.70 27.20
N GLN A 351 -16.94 -13.37 26.64
CA GLN A 351 -17.38 -13.87 25.34
C GLN A 351 -17.21 -12.87 24.19
N ILE A 352 -16.70 -11.67 24.44
CA ILE A 352 -16.32 -10.70 23.40
C ILE A 352 -14.80 -10.59 23.33
N ASP A 353 -14.27 -10.29 22.15
CA ASP A 353 -12.81 -10.20 21.96
C ASP A 353 -12.32 -8.75 22.13
N GLY A 354 -13.21 -7.77 21.95
CA GLY A 354 -12.98 -6.39 22.34
C GLY A 354 -14.22 -5.51 22.23
N TRP A 355 -14.14 -4.31 22.79
CA TRP A 355 -15.22 -3.32 22.81
C TRP A 355 -14.68 -1.91 23.02
N THR A 356 -15.47 -0.92 22.63
CA THR A 356 -15.26 0.49 22.97
C THR A 356 -16.60 1.21 23.08
N VAL A 357 -16.61 2.36 23.75
CA VAL A 357 -17.75 3.29 23.68
C VAL A 357 -17.37 4.47 22.79
N PHE A 358 -18.29 4.85 21.91
CA PHE A 358 -18.24 6.09 21.17
C PHE A 358 -19.10 7.12 21.87
N CYS A 359 -18.49 8.22 22.28
CA CYS A 359 -19.13 9.30 22.99
C CYS A 359 -19.12 10.56 22.11
N PRO A 360 -20.19 11.36 22.13
CA PRO A 360 -20.25 12.59 21.36
C PRO A 360 -19.18 13.56 21.82
N SER A 361 -18.66 14.36 20.89
CA SER A 361 -17.83 15.52 21.19
C SER A 361 -18.66 16.50 22.01
N SER A 362 -18.59 16.38 23.34
CA SER A 362 -19.15 17.42 24.20
C SER A 362 -18.20 18.61 24.15
N GLU A 363 -18.60 19.71 23.52
CA GLU A 363 -18.06 21.02 23.89
C GLU A 363 -18.41 21.24 25.37
N THR A 364 -17.49 20.90 26.26
CA THR A 364 -17.65 21.20 27.69
C THR A 364 -17.26 22.65 27.90
N PHE A 365 -18.26 23.54 27.90
CA PHE A 365 -18.10 24.94 28.30
C PHE A 365 -17.92 25.04 29.82
N PHE A 366 -16.69 25.25 30.28
CA PHE A 366 -16.39 25.70 31.65
C PHE A 366 -15.80 27.12 31.60
N GLY A 367 -16.67 28.12 31.44
CA GLY A 367 -16.21 29.50 31.23
C GLY A 367 -15.43 29.67 29.92
N ASN A 368 -14.71 30.78 29.75
CA ASN A 368 -14.02 31.15 28.51
C ASN A 368 -12.82 30.24 28.12
N ILE A 369 -12.78 28.98 28.57
CA ILE A 369 -11.72 28.02 28.28
C ILE A 369 -12.37 26.74 27.76
N ILE A 370 -12.06 26.39 26.52
CA ILE A 370 -12.43 25.13 25.89
C ILE A 370 -11.37 24.09 26.28
N ILE A 371 -11.75 23.02 26.96
CA ILE A 371 -10.89 21.85 27.22
C ILE A 371 -11.38 20.71 26.33
N ILE A 372 -10.62 20.38 25.29
CA ILE A 372 -10.84 19.18 24.47
C ILE A 372 -10.13 18.03 25.18
N ASP A 373 -10.88 17.04 25.69
CA ASP A 373 -10.30 15.84 26.28
C ASP A 373 -9.87 14.89 25.15
N HIS A 374 -8.58 14.61 25.01
CA HIS A 374 -7.99 13.76 23.97
C HIS A 374 -8.34 12.25 24.10
N ARG A 375 -9.25 11.88 25.00
CA ARG A 375 -9.65 10.47 25.26
C ARG A 375 -10.79 9.96 24.36
N PHE A 376 -11.32 10.78 23.46
CA PHE A 376 -12.42 10.40 22.58
C PHE A 376 -11.91 9.96 21.19
N ASN A 377 -12.38 8.79 20.72
CA ASN A 377 -12.09 8.20 19.41
C ASN A 377 -12.75 8.96 18.24
N LEU A 378 -12.56 10.27 18.19
CA LEU A 378 -13.07 11.17 17.15
C LEU A 378 -11.97 11.47 16.14
N ASP A 379 -12.33 11.52 14.86
CA ASP A 379 -11.46 12.03 13.82
C ASP A 379 -11.37 13.56 13.92
N PHE A 380 -10.16 14.10 14.11
CA PHE A 380 -9.90 15.55 14.23
C PHE A 380 -10.19 16.34 12.93
N THR A 381 -10.52 15.66 11.83
CA THR A 381 -10.85 16.29 10.54
C THR A 381 -12.36 16.35 10.24
N ASN A 382 -13.18 15.55 10.94
CA ASN A 382 -14.64 15.56 10.84
C ASN A 382 -15.22 15.30 12.24
N GLU A 383 -15.65 16.37 12.91
CA GLU A 383 -16.10 16.41 14.32
C GLU A 383 -17.32 15.51 14.65
N SER A 384 -17.83 14.72 13.70
CA SER A 384 -18.98 13.82 13.84
C SER A 384 -18.71 12.35 13.50
N ILE A 385 -17.48 11.93 13.11
CA ILE A 385 -17.20 10.53 12.77
C ILE A 385 -16.49 9.82 13.91
N TYR A 386 -17.10 8.74 14.39
CA TYR A 386 -16.48 7.80 15.32
C TYR A 386 -15.61 6.81 14.57
N THR A 387 -14.43 6.53 15.11
CA THR A 387 -13.47 5.60 14.48
C THR A 387 -13.03 4.51 15.44
N TYR A 388 -12.83 3.30 14.93
CA TYR A 388 -12.19 2.22 15.69
C TYR A 388 -11.27 1.42 14.79
N PHE A 389 -10.17 0.93 15.36
CA PHE A 389 -9.11 0.27 14.63
C PHE A 389 -8.77 -1.08 15.28
N ILE A 390 -8.66 -2.11 14.45
CA ILE A 390 -8.14 -3.42 14.84
C ILE A 390 -6.86 -3.63 14.03
N ASP A 391 -5.74 -3.73 14.75
CA ASP A 391 -4.43 -4.02 14.15
C ASP A 391 -4.38 -5.42 13.51
N ASN A 392 -3.39 -5.62 12.66
CA ASN A 392 -3.21 -6.87 11.92
C ASN A 392 -2.73 -8.03 12.80
N GLN A 393 -2.20 -7.80 14.01
CA GLN A 393 -1.84 -8.89 14.92
C GLN A 393 -3.09 -9.55 15.49
N LYS A 394 -4.12 -8.76 15.82
CA LYS A 394 -5.40 -9.27 16.34
C LYS A 394 -6.22 -10.04 15.32
N THR A 395 -6.08 -9.75 14.03
CA THR A 395 -6.80 -10.47 12.98
C THR A 395 -6.04 -11.71 12.50
N MET A 396 -4.77 -11.85 12.89
CA MET A 396 -3.94 -12.99 12.53
C MET A 396 -4.62 -14.28 12.96
N THR A 397 -4.67 -15.27 12.06
CA THR A 397 -5.32 -16.59 12.23
C THR A 397 -6.86 -16.63 12.19
N HIS A 398 -7.54 -15.49 12.17
CA HIS A 398 -9.00 -15.44 12.11
C HIS A 398 -9.51 -15.37 10.68
N ARG A 399 -10.74 -15.88 10.45
CA ARG A 399 -11.36 -15.94 9.11
C ARG A 399 -12.54 -15.01 8.97
N SER A 400 -13.17 -14.67 10.09
CA SER A 400 -14.29 -13.74 10.09
C SER A 400 -14.31 -12.88 11.34
N LEU A 401 -14.95 -11.72 11.21
CA LEU A 401 -15.21 -10.79 12.28
C LEU A 401 -16.70 -10.48 12.31
N ILE A 402 -17.30 -10.58 13.48
CA ILE A 402 -18.65 -10.10 13.75
C ILE A 402 -18.54 -8.92 14.70
N TYR A 403 -19.03 -7.76 14.27
CA TYR A 403 -19.07 -6.58 15.12
C TYR A 403 -20.51 -6.12 15.32
N GLY A 404 -20.74 -5.38 16.40
CA GLY A 404 -22.07 -4.95 16.80
C GLY A 404 -22.08 -3.53 17.32
N LEU A 405 -23.16 -2.81 17.03
CA LEU A 405 -23.45 -1.50 17.59
C LEU A 405 -24.72 -1.53 18.42
N ARG A 406 -24.72 -0.77 19.51
CA ARG A 406 -25.91 -0.53 20.35
C ARG A 406 -25.87 0.90 20.85
N GLU A 407 -26.98 1.62 20.74
CA GLU A 407 -27.12 2.95 21.35
C GLU A 407 -27.06 2.88 22.89
N LEU A 408 -26.45 3.85 23.55
CA LEU A 408 -26.41 3.94 25.01
C LEU A 408 -27.60 4.72 25.55
N ASN A 409 -28.16 4.28 26.69
CA ASN A 409 -29.14 5.09 27.41
C ASN A 409 -28.48 6.24 28.19
N SER A 410 -29.28 7.18 28.70
CA SER A 410 -28.80 8.36 29.43
C SER A 410 -27.95 8.05 30.67
N THR A 411 -28.21 6.94 31.36
CA THR A 411 -27.46 6.52 32.55
C THR A 411 -26.10 5.93 32.15
N GLU A 412 -26.07 5.12 31.09
CA GLU A 412 -24.85 4.55 30.51
C GLU A 412 -23.98 5.67 29.93
N LEU A 413 -24.57 6.60 29.16
CA LEU A 413 -23.89 7.80 28.65
C LEU A 413 -23.17 8.55 29.78
N THR A 414 -23.88 8.85 30.87
CA THR A 414 -23.29 9.58 32.01
C THR A 414 -22.16 8.79 32.66
N SER A 415 -22.32 7.47 32.78
CA SER A 415 -21.35 6.62 33.47
C SER A 415 -20.07 6.39 32.66
N PHE A 416 -20.19 6.21 31.35
CA PHE A 416 -19.07 5.84 30.46
C PHE A 416 -18.43 7.03 29.75
N CYS A 417 -19.21 8.06 29.41
CA CYS A 417 -18.69 9.22 28.69
C CYS A 417 -18.31 10.39 29.61
N LEU A 418 -19.04 10.63 30.70
CA LEU A 418 -18.81 11.79 31.58
C LEU A 418 -18.00 11.44 32.83
N ASN A 419 -18.29 10.31 33.48
CA ASN A 419 -17.69 9.93 34.76
C ASN A 419 -16.62 8.84 34.66
N SER A 420 -16.22 8.43 33.44
CA SER A 420 -15.20 7.42 33.05
C SER A 420 -14.53 6.66 34.20
N THR A 421 -15.28 5.84 34.91
CA THR A 421 -14.80 5.05 36.08
C THR A 421 -15.03 3.56 35.91
N GLN A 422 -15.67 3.15 34.81
CA GLN A 422 -16.10 1.78 34.55
C GLN A 422 -15.10 1.07 33.62
N THR A 423 -14.65 -0.12 34.02
CA THR A 423 -13.70 -0.96 33.25
C THR A 423 -14.38 -2.11 32.50
N SER A 424 -15.70 -2.22 32.59
CA SER A 424 -16.51 -3.27 31.97
C SER A 424 -17.55 -2.68 31.03
N PRO A 425 -17.83 -3.31 29.86
CA PRO A 425 -18.85 -2.81 28.94
C PRO A 425 -20.24 -2.85 29.58
N PRO A 426 -21.14 -1.89 29.27
CA PRO A 426 -22.52 -1.89 29.76
C PRO A 426 -23.37 -2.93 29.02
N ILE A 427 -23.00 -4.21 29.09
CA ILE A 427 -23.80 -5.29 28.51
C ILE A 427 -24.95 -5.58 29.46
N THR A 428 -26.14 -5.17 29.05
CA THR A 428 -27.39 -5.52 29.74
C THR A 428 -28.21 -6.42 28.84
N ASN A 429 -28.95 -7.36 29.42
CA ASN A 429 -29.93 -8.17 28.68
C ASN A 429 -31.21 -7.38 28.35
N GLN A 430 -31.18 -6.06 28.51
CA GLN A 430 -32.33 -5.18 28.28
C GLN A 430 -32.31 -4.68 26.85
N ARG A 431 -33.47 -4.80 26.18
CA ARG A 431 -33.66 -4.27 24.83
C ARG A 431 -33.56 -2.75 24.86
N LEU A 432 -32.82 -2.20 23.90
CA LEU A 432 -32.71 -0.78 23.67
C LEU A 432 -32.93 -0.53 22.17
N ASN A 433 -33.96 0.26 21.85
CA ASN A 433 -34.27 0.62 20.48
C ASN A 433 -33.39 1.80 20.06
N PHE A 434 -32.91 1.77 18.83
CA PHE A 434 -32.22 2.90 18.23
C PHE A 434 -33.21 4.07 18.08
N THR A 435 -32.80 5.25 18.53
CA THR A 435 -33.60 6.48 18.38
C THR A 435 -33.26 7.23 17.10
N SER A 436 -32.11 6.90 16.48
CA SER A 436 -31.65 7.47 15.22
C SER A 436 -30.97 6.42 14.37
N ASP A 437 -31.13 6.54 13.05
CA ASP A 437 -30.32 5.84 12.07
C ASP A 437 -28.87 6.36 12.10
N TYR A 438 -27.96 5.61 11.49
CA TYR A 438 -26.55 5.97 11.36
C TYR A 438 -25.98 5.45 10.04
N GLU A 439 -24.84 5.98 9.64
CA GLU A 439 -24.08 5.50 8.50
C GLU A 439 -22.81 4.83 8.99
N HIS A 440 -22.36 3.76 8.34
CA HIS A 440 -21.06 3.17 8.65
C HIS A 440 -20.31 2.78 7.39
N ARG A 441 -18.98 2.67 7.52
CA ARG A 441 -18.14 1.99 6.54
C ARG A 441 -17.06 1.20 7.23
N VAL A 442 -16.63 0.14 6.56
CA VAL A 442 -15.51 -0.70 6.97
C VAL A 442 -14.55 -0.83 5.80
N TYR A 443 -13.26 -0.69 6.07
CA TYR A 443 -12.21 -0.95 5.10
C TYR A 443 -11.03 -1.66 5.75
N THR A 444 -10.19 -2.25 4.91
CA THR A 444 -9.01 -2.99 5.35
C THR A 444 -7.75 -2.31 4.82
N SER A 445 -6.66 -2.48 5.55
CA SER A 445 -5.33 -2.08 5.10
C SER A 445 -4.33 -3.14 5.52
N ALA A 446 -3.20 -3.20 4.84
CA ALA A 446 -2.16 -4.16 5.16
C ALA A 446 -0.80 -3.68 4.67
N CYS A 447 0.25 -4.21 5.29
CA CYS A 447 1.63 -4.04 4.87
C CYS A 447 2.27 -5.43 4.77
N TYR A 448 2.97 -5.69 3.68
CA TYR A 448 3.59 -6.98 3.38
C TYR A 448 5.00 -6.77 2.85
N TYR A 449 5.85 -7.79 3.01
CA TYR A 449 7.19 -7.82 2.42
C TYR A 449 7.43 -9.15 1.70
N LEU A 450 8.45 -9.19 0.84
CA LEU A 450 8.95 -10.41 0.23
C LEU A 450 10.13 -10.94 1.04
N ASP A 451 10.07 -12.21 1.44
CA ASP A 451 11.20 -12.87 2.09
C ASP A 451 12.30 -13.26 1.10
N ALA A 452 13.41 -13.81 1.61
CA ALA A 452 14.54 -14.27 0.79
C ALA A 452 14.19 -15.37 -0.23
N ASN A 453 13.01 -16.00 -0.12
CA ASN A 453 12.51 -17.00 -1.04
C ASN A 453 11.43 -16.42 -2.00
N ASN A 454 11.28 -15.09 -2.05
CA ASN A 454 10.25 -14.39 -2.81
C ASN A 454 8.81 -14.77 -2.43
N ASN A 455 8.58 -15.15 -1.17
CA ASN A 455 7.23 -15.35 -0.65
C ASN A 455 6.76 -14.10 0.09
N TRP A 456 5.49 -13.76 -0.10
CA TRP A 456 4.86 -12.68 0.64
C TRP A 456 4.69 -13.07 2.10
N GLN A 457 5.09 -12.17 2.98
CA GLN A 457 5.05 -12.31 4.42
C GLN A 457 4.40 -11.08 5.07
N SER A 458 3.94 -11.26 6.29
CA SER A 458 3.31 -10.19 7.09
C SER A 458 3.72 -10.22 8.56
N ASP A 459 4.57 -11.17 8.96
CA ASP A 459 5.14 -11.25 10.30
C ASP A 459 6.12 -10.10 10.55
N GLY A 460 6.28 -9.70 11.81
CA GLY A 460 7.13 -8.56 12.18
C GLY A 460 6.60 -7.17 11.76
N LEU A 461 5.55 -7.10 10.95
CA LEU A 461 4.90 -5.84 10.54
C LEU A 461 3.67 -5.55 11.41
N LEU A 462 3.61 -4.34 11.96
CA LEU A 462 2.43 -3.83 12.67
C LEU A 462 1.85 -2.65 11.89
N VAL A 463 0.59 -2.78 11.47
CA VAL A 463 -0.16 -1.66 10.91
C VAL A 463 -0.83 -0.93 12.06
N ASN A 464 -0.63 0.39 12.14
CA ASN A 464 -1.24 1.24 13.15
C ASN A 464 -1.98 2.42 12.50
N LYS A 465 -2.92 3.01 13.24
CA LYS A 465 -3.58 4.25 12.86
C LYS A 465 -2.69 5.43 13.29
N PHE A 466 -2.40 6.34 12.36
CA PHE A 466 -1.68 7.58 12.61
C PHE A 466 -2.64 8.77 12.59
#